data_AF-A0A8W8LRG5-F1
#
_entry.id   AF-A0A8W8LRG5-F1
#
_cell.length_a   1.000
_cell.length_b   1.000
_cell.length_c   1.000
_cell.angle_alpha   90.00
_cell.angle_beta   90.00
_cell.angle_gamma   90.00
#
_symmetry.space_group_name_H-M   'P 1'
#
loop_
_entity.id
_entity.type
_entity.pdbx_description
1 polymer ?
#
loop_
_entity_poly.entity_id
_entity_poly.type
_entity_poly.pdbx_seq_one_letter_code
_entity_poly.pdbx_strand_id
1 'polypeptide(L)'
;MAASMQRVLTFSVFRHIRSNVCSNGMVQRRHKSHDSANDTEDNYTEKNKPSVTLSRDESMVICWHPEPKFPYECSKPMPRETEDTVQGDSPLKLQYIRDFRIRNRPTGPTISELSAIFYDTKHPFYPRPRATRRKVRNLPPPDREGI
;
A
#
# COMPACT_ATOMS: atom_id res chain seq x y z
N MET A 1 -60.30 1.03 2.38
CA MET A 1 -59.55 0.89 1.11
C MET A 1 -58.67 2.11 0.94
N ALA A 2 -57.37 2.00 1.25
CA ALA A 2 -56.31 2.93 0.83
C ALA A 2 -54.98 2.44 1.42
N ALA A 3 -53.96 2.23 0.59
CA ALA A 3 -52.68 2.93 0.66
C ALA A 3 -51.53 2.14 0.01
N SER A 4 -50.83 2.87 -0.86
CA SER A 4 -49.37 2.83 -1.03
C SER A 4 -48.76 1.63 -1.77
N MET A 5 -48.80 1.70 -3.10
CA MET A 5 -47.87 0.98 -3.97
C MET A 5 -46.45 1.56 -3.81
N GLN A 6 -45.49 0.76 -3.37
CA GLN A 6 -44.07 1.13 -3.39
C GLN A 6 -43.48 0.81 -4.77
N ARG A 7 -42.99 1.85 -5.45
CA ARG A 7 -42.31 1.74 -6.76
C ARG A 7 -40.92 1.15 -6.56
N VAL A 8 -40.69 -0.05 -7.07
CA VAL A 8 -39.34 -0.65 -7.16
C VAL A 8 -38.67 -0.05 -8.40
N LEU A 9 -37.63 0.76 -8.19
CA LEU A 9 -36.78 1.27 -9.27
C LEU A 9 -35.74 0.22 -9.62
N THR A 10 -35.93 -0.51 -10.72
CA THR A 10 -34.93 -1.40 -11.30
C THR A 10 -34.19 -0.67 -12.42
N PHE A 11 -32.89 -0.42 -12.23
CA PHE A 11 -32.04 0.16 -13.27
C PHE A 11 -31.51 -0.96 -14.18
N SER A 12 -32.22 -1.24 -15.29
CA SER A 12 -31.68 -2.05 -16.39
C SER A 12 -30.95 -1.13 -17.36
N VAL A 13 -29.64 -1.31 -17.53
CA VAL A 13 -28.84 -0.53 -18.49
C VAL A 13 -28.67 -1.37 -19.77
N PHE A 14 -29.58 -1.18 -20.72
CA PHE A 14 -29.41 -1.68 -22.09
C PHE A 14 -28.40 -0.79 -22.83
N ARG A 15 -27.23 -1.34 -23.17
CA ARG A 15 -26.27 -0.65 -24.05
C ARG A 15 -26.54 -1.11 -25.49
N HIS A 16 -27.21 -0.26 -26.27
CA HIS A 16 -27.27 -0.37 -27.72
C HIS A 16 -25.92 0.03 -28.32
N ILE A 17 -25.25 -0.89 -29.00
CA ILE A 17 -24.06 -0.62 -29.80
C ILE A 17 -24.53 -0.32 -31.23
N ARG A 18 -24.35 0.92 -31.68
CA ARG A 18 -24.49 1.30 -33.08
C ARG A 18 -23.22 0.90 -33.83
N SER A 19 -23.33 -0.01 -34.80
CA SER A 19 -22.27 -0.29 -35.77
C SER A 19 -22.30 0.77 -36.88
N ASN A 20 -21.33 1.68 -36.88
CA ASN A 20 -21.01 2.46 -38.07
C ASN A 20 -19.97 1.69 -38.87
N VAL A 21 -20.42 1.03 -39.93
CA VAL A 21 -19.55 0.55 -41.00
C VAL A 21 -19.16 1.78 -41.82
N CYS A 22 -17.89 2.16 -41.75
CA CYS A 22 -17.26 3.00 -42.76
C CYS A 22 -16.07 2.22 -43.29
N SER A 23 -16.31 1.60 -44.44
CA SER A 23 -15.27 1.24 -45.38
C SER A 23 -14.42 2.48 -45.67
N ASN A 24 -13.11 2.39 -45.49
CA ASN A 24 -12.13 2.93 -46.43
C ASN A 24 -10.76 2.35 -46.09
N GLY A 25 -10.27 1.53 -47.01
CA GLY A 25 -8.91 1.01 -46.97
C GLY A 25 -7.92 2.13 -47.16
N MET A 26 -7.07 2.33 -46.17
CA MET A 26 -5.74 2.89 -46.35
C MET A 26 -4.81 2.07 -45.45
N VAL A 27 -3.98 1.23 -46.08
CA VAL A 27 -2.85 0.58 -45.42
C VAL A 27 -1.89 1.69 -45.02
N GLN A 28 -2.00 2.18 -43.79
CA GLN A 28 -0.95 3.00 -43.20
C GLN A 28 0.18 2.05 -42.84
N ARG A 29 1.24 2.03 -43.65
CA ARG A 29 2.54 1.52 -43.23
C ARG A 29 2.94 2.35 -42.01
N ARG A 30 2.75 1.79 -40.81
CA ARG A 30 3.25 2.40 -39.59
C ARG A 30 4.77 2.34 -39.67
N HIS A 31 5.36 3.50 -39.98
CA HIS A 31 6.74 3.75 -39.64
C HIS A 31 6.90 3.49 -38.14
N LYS A 32 8.00 2.81 -37.78
CA LYS A 32 8.37 2.47 -36.41
C LYS A 32 8.46 3.78 -35.61
N SER A 33 7.39 4.13 -34.90
CA SER A 33 7.37 5.29 -34.03
C SER A 33 8.15 4.92 -32.77
N HIS A 34 9.22 5.66 -32.52
CA HIS A 34 9.77 5.74 -31.18
C HIS A 34 8.82 6.67 -30.41
N ASP A 35 7.66 6.16 -30.01
CA ASP A 35 6.70 6.90 -29.20
C ASP A 35 7.25 6.99 -27.77
N SER A 36 8.20 7.89 -27.54
CA SER A 36 8.48 8.45 -26.21
C SER A 36 7.36 9.45 -25.89
N ALA A 37 6.15 8.93 -25.66
CA ALA A 37 5.00 9.73 -25.30
C ALA A 37 4.61 9.40 -23.86
N ASN A 38 4.87 10.38 -22.99
CA ASN A 38 4.62 10.46 -21.55
C ASN A 38 5.72 9.83 -20.67
N ASP A 39 6.83 10.55 -20.57
CA ASP A 39 7.85 10.37 -19.54
C ASP A 39 7.21 10.58 -18.15
N THR A 40 6.72 9.49 -17.57
CA THR A 40 6.81 9.34 -16.12
C THR A 40 8.31 9.18 -15.88
N GLU A 41 8.93 10.09 -15.14
CA GLU A 41 10.37 10.11 -14.82
C GLU A 41 10.76 8.87 -14.00
N ASP A 42 10.68 7.70 -14.63
CA ASP A 42 10.96 6.43 -14.03
C ASP A 42 12.46 6.19 -14.21
N ASN A 43 13.18 6.21 -13.08
CA ASN A 43 14.63 6.11 -12.98
C ASN A 43 15.13 4.68 -13.28
N TYR A 44 14.80 4.15 -14.45
CA TYR A 44 15.31 2.90 -14.98
C TYR A 44 16.53 3.19 -15.85
N THR A 45 17.66 2.57 -15.52
CA THR A 45 18.76 2.40 -16.49
C THR A 45 18.18 1.77 -17.76
N GLU A 46 18.61 2.21 -18.96
CA GLU A 46 18.03 1.77 -20.25
C GLU A 46 17.84 0.26 -20.41
N LYS A 47 18.70 -0.53 -19.78
CA LYS A 47 18.67 -2.01 -19.79
C LYS A 47 17.51 -2.63 -19.00
N ASN A 48 16.94 -1.90 -18.04
CA ASN A 48 15.87 -2.36 -17.16
C ASN A 48 14.52 -1.70 -17.51
N LYS A 49 14.43 -0.98 -18.63
CA LYS A 49 13.17 -0.36 -19.03
C LYS A 49 12.17 -1.44 -19.43
N PRO A 50 10.93 -1.41 -18.91
CA PRO A 50 9.90 -2.33 -19.36
C PRO A 50 9.61 -2.07 -20.84
N SER A 51 9.44 -3.13 -21.62
CA SER A 51 9.21 -3.06 -23.06
C SER A 51 8.08 -3.98 -23.46
N VAL A 52 7.22 -3.49 -24.35
CA VAL A 52 6.12 -4.26 -24.92
C VAL A 52 6.37 -4.41 -26.41
N THR A 53 6.30 -5.64 -26.91
CA THR A 53 6.54 -5.97 -28.31
C THR A 53 5.46 -6.91 -28.82
N LEU A 54 5.23 -6.92 -30.13
CA LEU A 54 4.37 -7.92 -30.77
C LEU A 54 5.22 -9.11 -31.22
N SER A 55 4.62 -10.30 -31.24
CA SER A 55 5.19 -11.46 -31.93
C SER A 55 5.35 -11.16 -33.43
N ARG A 56 6.21 -11.91 -34.12
CA ARG A 56 6.45 -11.75 -35.57
C ARG A 56 5.16 -11.82 -36.40
N ASP A 57 4.22 -12.64 -35.96
CA ASP A 57 2.93 -12.86 -36.63
C ASP A 57 1.82 -11.92 -36.11
N GLU A 58 2.17 -10.94 -35.27
CA GLU A 58 1.27 -9.94 -34.66
C GLU A 58 0.10 -10.52 -33.83
N SER A 59 0.10 -11.83 -33.59
CA SER A 59 -0.99 -12.56 -32.91
C SER A 59 -0.94 -12.49 -31.38
N MET A 60 0.23 -12.17 -30.82
CA MET A 60 0.49 -12.15 -29.38
C MET A 60 1.25 -10.89 -28.97
N VAL A 61 0.83 -10.30 -27.85
CA VAL A 61 1.56 -9.22 -27.18
C VAL A 61 2.51 -9.82 -26.15
N ILE A 62 3.79 -9.45 -26.22
CA ILE A 62 4.85 -9.91 -25.34
C ILE A 62 5.31 -8.73 -24.49
N CYS A 63 5.30 -8.89 -23.17
CA CYS A 63 5.72 -7.85 -22.22
C CYS A 63 6.99 -8.30 -21.47
N TRP A 64 8.04 -7.51 -21.56
CA TRP A 64 9.27 -7.64 -20.77
C TRP A 64 9.25 -6.60 -19.65
N HIS A 65 9.23 -7.05 -18.39
CA HIS A 65 9.19 -6.17 -17.21
C HIS A 65 10.23 -6.60 -16.17
N PRO A 66 11.54 -6.32 -16.40
CA PRO A 66 12.56 -6.67 -15.44
C PRO A 66 12.36 -5.89 -14.13
N GLU A 67 12.67 -6.51 -12.99
CA GLU A 67 12.58 -5.85 -11.70
C GLU A 67 13.67 -4.76 -11.57
N PRO A 68 13.31 -3.50 -11.28
CA PRO A 68 14.31 -2.45 -11.04
C PRO A 68 15.12 -2.73 -9.78
N LYS A 69 16.44 -2.54 -9.85
CA LYS A 69 17.30 -2.51 -8.67
C LYS A 69 17.37 -1.09 -8.11
N PHE A 70 17.26 -0.96 -6.79
CA PHE A 70 17.47 0.32 -6.12
C PHE A 70 18.94 0.77 -6.24
N PRO A 71 19.23 1.99 -6.75
CA PRO A 71 20.59 2.47 -6.92
C PRO A 71 21.27 2.73 -5.57
N TYR A 72 22.53 2.32 -5.43
CA TYR A 72 23.27 2.44 -4.18
C TYR A 72 23.46 3.90 -3.74
N GLU A 73 23.62 4.82 -4.69
CA GLU A 73 23.80 6.26 -4.44
C GLU A 73 22.59 6.92 -3.77
N CYS A 74 21.39 6.34 -3.94
CA CYS A 74 20.17 6.79 -3.28
C CYS A 74 19.95 6.15 -1.89
N SER A 75 20.84 5.25 -1.46
CA SER A 75 20.77 4.63 -0.13
C SER A 75 21.46 5.51 0.91
N LYS A 76 21.06 5.36 2.18
CA LYS A 76 21.73 5.98 3.32
C LYS A 76 22.54 4.92 4.07
N PRO A 77 23.73 5.25 4.59
CA PRO A 77 24.48 4.33 5.43
C PRO A 77 23.68 4.04 6.71
N MET A 78 23.70 2.79 7.15
CA MET A 78 23.11 2.40 8.42
C MET A 78 23.89 3.07 9.57
N PRO A 79 23.22 3.77 10.50
CA PRO A 79 23.88 4.33 11.67
C PRO A 79 24.44 3.18 12.51
N ARG A 80 25.71 3.29 12.93
CA ARG A 80 26.33 2.32 13.85
C ARG A 80 26.06 2.80 15.27
N GLU A 81 25.58 1.92 16.14
CA GLU A 81 25.17 2.21 17.54
C GLU A 81 26.37 2.46 18.48
N THR A 82 27.37 3.23 18.05
CA THR A 82 28.62 3.42 18.79
C THR A 82 28.56 4.56 19.80
N GLU A 83 27.65 5.52 19.66
CA GLU A 83 27.67 6.74 20.47
C GLU A 83 26.76 6.61 21.71
N ASP A 84 25.53 6.15 21.55
CA ASP A 84 24.54 6.10 22.64
C ASP A 84 24.72 4.90 23.60
N THR A 85 25.37 3.83 23.14
CA THR A 85 25.63 2.62 23.96
C THR A 85 26.86 2.78 24.87
N VAL A 86 27.71 3.77 24.58
CA VAL A 86 28.97 4.04 25.30
C VAL A 86 28.79 5.11 26.37
N GLN A 87 27.82 6.03 26.23
CA GLN A 87 27.55 7.11 27.19
C GLN A 87 26.77 6.67 28.45
N GLY A 88 27.14 5.53 29.04
CA GLY A 88 26.77 5.26 30.41
C GLY A 88 27.78 5.90 31.35
N ASP A 89 27.37 6.80 32.25
CA ASP A 89 28.26 7.39 33.27
C ASP A 89 28.91 6.33 34.20
N SER A 90 28.42 5.09 34.13
CA SER A 90 28.89 3.95 34.91
C SER A 90 29.38 2.82 34.00
N PRO A 91 30.57 2.24 34.29
CA PRO A 91 31.09 1.07 33.56
C PRO A 91 30.18 -0.16 33.68
N LEU A 92 29.26 -0.19 34.65
CA LEU A 92 28.29 -1.25 34.87
C LEU A 92 26.92 -0.99 34.21
N LYS A 93 26.77 0.07 33.40
CA LYS A 93 25.51 0.38 32.68
C LYS A 93 24.29 0.52 33.60
N LEU A 94 24.48 1.02 34.83
CA LEU A 94 23.43 1.11 35.86
C LEU A 94 22.24 2.02 35.47
N GLN A 95 22.44 2.98 34.56
CA GLN A 95 21.37 3.85 34.05
C GLN A 95 20.27 3.05 33.33
N TYR A 96 20.64 2.06 32.53
CA TYR A 96 19.68 1.20 31.83
C TYR A 96 18.76 0.42 32.79
N ILE A 97 19.24 0.06 33.97
CA ILE A 97 18.43 -0.61 35.01
C ILE A 97 17.39 0.36 35.59
N ARG A 98 17.75 1.63 35.78
CA ARG A 98 16.80 2.66 36.24
C ARG A 98 15.76 2.95 35.16
N ASP A 99 16.17 3.09 33.91
CA ASP A 99 15.26 3.31 32.79
C ASP A 99 14.35 2.12 32.54
N PHE A 100 14.86 0.90 32.73
CA PHE A 100 14.04 -0.31 32.72
C PHE A 100 12.98 -0.28 33.82
N ARG A 101 13.34 0.14 35.03
CA ARG A 101 12.39 0.26 36.15
C ARG A 101 11.34 1.35 35.92
N ILE A 102 11.71 2.45 35.26
CA ILE A 102 10.79 3.54 34.91
C ILE A 102 9.86 3.14 33.75
N ARG A 103 10.35 2.36 32.78
CA ARG A 103 9.53 1.82 31.69
C ARG A 103 8.58 0.72 32.17
N ASN A 104 9.05 -0.17 33.04
CA ASN A 104 8.28 -1.31 33.54
C ASN A 104 7.59 -1.00 34.88
N ARG A 105 6.87 0.13 34.93
CA ARG A 105 6.00 0.45 36.07
C ARG A 105 4.91 -0.61 36.19
N PRO A 106 4.49 -1.01 37.41
CA PRO A 106 3.42 -2.01 37.60
C PRO A 106 2.07 -1.55 37.01
N THR A 107 1.84 -0.24 36.91
CA THR A 107 0.64 0.36 36.33
C THR A 107 0.71 0.48 34.80
N GLY A 108 1.89 0.27 34.19
CA GLY A 108 2.12 0.48 32.75
C GLY A 108 2.33 1.96 32.37
N PRO A 109 2.50 2.25 31.07
CA PRO A 109 2.63 3.61 30.54
C PRO A 109 1.31 4.38 30.64
N THR A 110 1.42 5.69 30.79
CA THR A 110 0.25 6.57 30.88
C THR A 110 -0.37 6.76 29.50
N ILE A 111 -1.69 6.96 29.41
CA ILE A 111 -2.39 7.24 28.14
C ILE A 111 -1.77 8.45 27.40
N SER A 112 -1.33 9.46 28.14
CA SER A 112 -0.63 10.63 27.56
C SER A 112 0.71 10.27 26.91
N GLU A 113 1.46 9.35 27.52
CA GLU A 113 2.74 8.86 26.97
C GLU A 113 2.46 8.08 25.67
N LEU A 114 1.43 7.23 25.68
CA LEU A 114 1.02 6.48 24.50
C LEU A 114 0.57 7.39 23.35
N SER A 115 -0.24 8.42 23.62
CA SER A 115 -0.65 9.38 22.57
C SER A 115 0.54 10.12 21.96
N ALA A 116 1.55 10.46 22.77
CA ALA A 116 2.73 11.16 22.28
C ALA A 116 3.62 10.25 21.42
N ILE A 117 3.81 8.98 21.82
CA ILE A 117 4.63 8.01 21.09
C ILE A 117 4.00 7.64 19.74
N PHE A 118 2.69 7.41 19.72
CA PHE A 118 1.98 6.95 18.52
C PHE A 118 1.44 8.09 17.65
N TYR A 119 1.61 9.34 18.07
CA TYR A 119 1.04 10.52 17.41
C TYR A 119 -0.48 10.39 17.20
N ASP A 120 -1.18 9.81 18.17
CA ASP A 120 -2.63 9.58 18.15
C ASP A 120 -3.31 10.31 19.31
N THR A 121 -4.64 10.40 19.28
CA THR A 121 -5.46 10.93 20.36
C THR A 121 -5.52 9.97 21.54
N LYS A 122 -5.95 10.47 22.72
CA LYS A 122 -6.07 9.65 23.93
C LYS A 122 -7.19 8.60 23.92
N HIS A 123 -8.17 8.74 23.02
CA HIS A 123 -9.43 7.99 23.08
C HIS A 123 -9.33 6.48 22.80
N PRO A 124 -8.50 6.02 21.84
CA PRO A 124 -8.35 4.59 21.53
C PRO A 124 -7.76 3.77 22.68
N PHE A 125 -6.99 4.41 23.56
CA PHE A 125 -6.30 3.77 24.68
C PHE A 125 -7.20 3.52 25.89
N TYR A 126 -8.41 4.08 25.93
CA TYR A 126 -9.37 3.75 26.99
C TYR A 126 -9.97 2.35 26.78
N PRO A 127 -10.21 1.59 27.85
CA PRO A 127 -10.77 0.25 27.74
C PRO A 127 -12.18 0.29 27.14
N ARG A 128 -12.44 -0.62 26.19
CA ARG A 128 -13.76 -0.75 25.57
C ARG A 128 -14.73 -1.53 26.47
N PRO A 129 -16.02 -1.16 26.49
CA PRO A 129 -17.04 -1.92 27.21
C PRO A 129 -17.12 -3.38 26.77
N ARG A 130 -17.53 -4.26 27.69
CA ARG A 130 -17.64 -5.72 27.46
C ARG A 130 -18.53 -6.06 26.26
N ALA A 131 -19.62 -5.34 26.06
CA ALA A 131 -20.55 -5.56 24.94
C ALA A 131 -19.85 -5.38 23.57
N THR A 132 -19.05 -4.32 23.42
CA THR A 132 -18.29 -4.04 22.19
C THR A 132 -17.23 -5.11 21.96
N ARG A 133 -16.51 -5.54 23.01
CA ARG A 133 -15.48 -6.59 22.92
C ARG A 133 -16.05 -7.93 22.43
N ARG A 134 -17.28 -8.27 22.83
CA ARG A 134 -17.96 -9.50 22.40
C ARG A 134 -18.29 -9.52 20.91
N LYS A 135 -18.61 -8.36 20.32
CA LYS A 135 -18.92 -8.27 18.88
C LYS A 135 -17.70 -8.57 18.01
N VAL A 136 -16.51 -8.16 18.46
CA VAL A 136 -15.23 -8.38 17.75
C VAL A 136 -14.86 -9.87 17.68
N ARG A 137 -15.30 -10.68 18.65
CA ARG A 137 -15.08 -12.13 18.61
C ARG A 137 -15.85 -12.83 17.48
N ASN A 138 -16.93 -12.21 17.00
CA ASN A 138 -17.79 -12.75 15.95
C ASN A 138 -17.50 -12.11 14.59
N LEU A 139 -16.30 -11.56 14.40
CA LEU A 139 -15.88 -11.05 13.10
C LEU A 139 -15.87 -12.21 12.09
N PRO A 140 -16.15 -11.93 10.80
CA PRO A 140 -16.03 -12.94 9.75
C PRO A 140 -14.63 -13.55 9.76
N PRO A 141 -14.49 -14.81 9.31
CA PRO A 141 -13.19 -15.43 9.19
C PRO A 141 -12.25 -14.54 8.35
N PRO A 142 -10.93 -14.53 8.64
CA PRO A 142 -9.98 -13.80 7.83
C PRO A 142 -10.03 -14.34 6.39
N ASP A 143 -10.04 -13.43 5.42
CA ASP A 143 -10.00 -13.78 4.00
C ASP A 143 -8.57 -14.19 3.59
N ARG A 144 -8.49 -15.10 2.59
CA ARG A 144 -7.46 -16.13 2.39
C ARG A 144 -7.63 -17.27 3.39
N GLU A 145 -8.42 -18.27 2.98
CA GLU A 145 -8.57 -19.61 3.59
C GLU A 145 -7.37 -19.96 4.49
N GLY A 146 -7.66 -20.22 5.77
CA GLY A 146 -6.65 -20.36 6.82
C GLY A 146 -5.49 -21.28 6.45
N ILE A 147 -4.28 -20.86 6.83
CA ILE A 147 -3.10 -21.76 6.88
C ILE A 147 -3.45 -23.01 7.69
#